data_AF-A0A7S0G2Y6-F1
#
_entry.id   AF-A0A7S0G2Y6-F1
#
_cell.length_a   1.000
_cell.length_b   1.000
_cell.length_c   1.000
_cell.angle_alpha   90.00
_cell.angle_beta   90.00
_cell.angle_gamma   90.00
#
_symmetry.space_group_name_H-M   'P 1'
#
loop_
_entity.id
_entity.type
_entity.pdbx_description
1 polymer ?
#
loop_
_entity_poly.entity_id
_entity_poly.type
_entity_poly.pdbx_seq_one_letter_code
_entity_poly.pdbx_strand_id
1 'polypeptide(L)'
;QHCLASTLSAYLVDNSHDQRVLRKLVPQRSYQAIIQTQFDSRYHIPRSERAPDGLYAVMDAITVSEDPVFNVLVDQGEIEKQILVKSHSEATMYTEREHPNVRKCWLPDGSQMYTRNSAAVYRSGERHLPVLLAQDMTDQ
;
A
#
# COMPACT_ATOMS: atom_id res chain seq x y z
N GLN A 1 2.12 -6.61 5.08
CA GLN A 1 2.24 -5.52 6.08
C GLN A 1 3.22 -4.43 5.64
N HIS A 2 4.47 -4.74 5.29
CA HIS A 2 5.43 -3.73 4.81
C HIS A 2 4.91 -2.84 3.67
N CYS A 3 4.14 -3.41 2.74
CA CYS A 3 3.50 -2.68 1.65
C CYS A 3 2.53 -1.57 2.07
N LEU A 4 2.00 -1.63 3.29
CA LEU A 4 1.04 -0.67 3.83
C LEU A 4 1.62 0.16 4.99
N ALA A 5 2.91 0.02 5.30
CA ALA A 5 3.49 0.53 6.54
C ALA A 5 3.26 2.04 6.73
N SER A 6 3.41 2.82 5.66
CA SER A 6 3.26 4.29 5.70
C SER A 6 1.80 4.75 5.80
N THR A 7 0.83 3.91 5.43
CA THR A 7 -0.60 4.24 5.49
C THR A 7 -1.28 3.66 6.72
N LEU A 8 -0.83 2.52 7.24
CA LEU A 8 -1.40 1.88 8.44
C LEU A 8 -1.18 2.69 9.72
N SER A 9 -0.10 3.46 9.81
CA SER A 9 0.15 4.35 10.94
C SER A 9 -0.46 5.75 10.76
N ALA A 10 -1.16 6.01 9.65
CA ALA A 10 -1.73 7.31 9.35
C ALA A 10 -3.17 7.43 9.86
N TYR A 11 -3.55 8.67 10.19
CA TYR A 11 -4.91 9.03 10.58
C TYR A 11 -5.65 9.64 9.41
N LEU A 12 -6.88 9.22 9.18
CA LEU A 12 -7.80 9.89 8.26
C LEU A 12 -8.48 11.04 8.98
N VAL A 13 -8.46 12.21 8.35
CA VAL A 13 -9.13 13.42 8.84
C VAL A 13 -9.94 14.03 7.69
N ASP A 14 -11.07 14.64 8.01
CA ASP A 14 -11.99 15.18 7.00
C ASP A 14 -11.47 16.51 6.42
N ASN A 15 -10.78 17.32 7.22
CA ASN A 15 -10.35 18.66 6.81
C ASN A 15 -9.11 19.15 7.57
N SER A 16 -8.59 20.31 7.14
CA SER A 16 -7.42 20.94 7.75
C SER A 16 -7.66 21.47 9.17
N HIS A 17 -8.91 21.64 9.61
CA HIS A 17 -9.19 21.96 11.01
C HIS A 17 -8.93 20.73 11.89
N ASP A 18 -9.49 19.58 11.51
CA ASP A 18 -9.32 18.31 12.23
C ASP A 18 -7.86 17.88 12.25
N GLN A 19 -7.14 18.04 11.14
CA GLN A 19 -5.71 17.84 11.09
C GLN A 19 -4.97 18.64 12.18
N ARG A 20 -5.29 19.94 12.30
CA ARG A 20 -4.66 20.82 13.31
C ARG A 20 -5.04 20.43 14.73
N VAL A 21 -6.27 19.98 14.97
CA VAL A 21 -6.72 19.49 16.27
C VAL A 21 -5.97 18.21 16.63
N LEU A 22 -5.97 17.21 15.73
CA LEU A 22 -5.28 15.94 15.93
C LEU A 22 -3.79 16.12 16.19
N ARG A 23 -3.13 17.05 15.47
CA ARG A 23 -1.72 17.38 15.68
C ARG A 23 -1.42 17.92 17.08
N LYS A 24 -2.38 18.54 17.75
CA LYS A 24 -2.23 19.00 19.15
C LYS A 24 -2.42 17.87 20.15
N LEU A 25 -3.15 16.81 19.77
CA LEU A 25 -3.49 15.68 20.65
C LEU A 25 -2.47 14.54 20.55
N VAL A 26 -1.91 14.30 19.37
CA VAL A 26 -0.99 13.19 19.11
C VAL A 26 0.47 13.65 19.29
N PRO A 27 1.34 12.88 19.98
CA PRO A 27 2.76 13.18 20.08
C PRO A 27 3.41 13.35 18.69
N GLN A 28 4.18 14.43 18.51
CA GLN A 28 4.70 14.84 17.19
C GLN A 28 5.58 13.80 16.48
N ARG A 29 6.08 12.77 17.18
CA ARG A 29 7.05 11.81 16.65
C ARG A 29 6.47 10.71 15.76
N SER A 30 5.15 10.56 15.70
CA SER A 30 4.47 9.49 14.93
C SER A 30 3.27 10.00 14.13
N TYR A 31 3.28 11.28 13.77
CA TYR A 31 2.14 11.95 13.17
C TYR A 31 2.18 11.91 11.64
N GLN A 32 1.27 11.14 11.04
CA GLN A 32 0.89 11.29 9.64
C GLN A 32 -0.63 11.36 9.57
N ALA A 33 -1.17 12.48 9.06
CA ALA A 33 -2.59 12.64 8.83
C ALA A 33 -2.83 12.81 7.33
N ILE A 34 -3.79 12.07 6.82
CA ILE A 34 -4.24 12.12 5.43
C ILE A 34 -5.59 12.81 5.45
N ILE A 35 -5.65 14.00 4.84
CA ILE A 35 -6.92 14.69 4.64
C ILE A 35 -7.62 14.01 3.48
N GLN A 36 -8.80 13.46 3.73
CA GLN A 36 -9.70 13.03 2.68
C GLN A 36 -10.95 13.90 2.71
N THR A 37 -11.10 14.71 1.66
CA THR A 37 -12.29 15.52 1.47
C THR A 37 -13.42 14.62 1.02
N GLN A 38 -14.45 14.47 1.87
CA GLN A 38 -15.62 13.62 1.64
C GLN A 38 -15.29 12.11 1.73
N PHE A 39 -15.94 11.44 2.67
CA PHE A 39 -15.91 9.99 2.81
C PHE A 39 -16.77 9.35 1.71
N ASP A 40 -16.23 9.33 0.50
CA ASP A 40 -16.89 8.78 -0.68
C ASP A 40 -17.08 7.26 -0.57
N SER A 41 -18.03 6.75 -1.38
CA SER A 41 -18.19 5.30 -1.57
C SER A 41 -16.91 4.66 -2.10
N ARG A 42 -16.73 3.36 -1.82
CA ARG A 42 -15.58 2.59 -2.34
C ARG A 42 -15.39 2.78 -3.85
N TYR A 43 -14.15 3.03 -4.26
CA TYR A 43 -13.81 3.10 -5.68
C TYR A 43 -14.03 1.77 -6.40
N HIS A 44 -14.62 1.86 -7.59
CA HIS A 44 -14.61 0.77 -8.55
C HIS A 44 -13.32 0.85 -9.38
N ILE A 45 -12.36 -0.03 -9.09
CA ILE A 45 -11.11 -0.09 -9.88
C ILE A 45 -11.33 -0.99 -11.11
N PRO A 46 -11.39 -0.44 -12.33
CA PRO A 46 -11.64 -1.23 -13.53
C PRO A 46 -10.44 -2.13 -13.85
N ARG A 47 -10.67 -3.23 -14.57
CA ARG A 47 -9.60 -4.20 -14.92
C ARG A 47 -8.42 -3.53 -15.64
N SER A 48 -8.69 -2.53 -16.47
CA SER A 48 -7.69 -1.77 -17.23
C SER A 48 -6.69 -0.99 -16.37
N GLU A 49 -7.01 -0.74 -15.09
CA GLU A 49 -6.17 0.01 -14.15
C GLU A 49 -5.46 -0.90 -13.13
N ARG A 50 -5.77 -2.19 -13.15
CA ARG A 50 -5.17 -3.20 -12.26
C ARG A 50 -3.90 -3.79 -12.87
N ALA A 51 -3.12 -4.46 -12.02
CA ALA A 51 -2.03 -5.32 -12.46
C ALA A 51 -2.52 -6.39 -13.47
N PRO A 52 -1.69 -6.76 -14.48
CA PRO A 52 -1.98 -7.79 -15.48
C PRO A 52 -2.50 -9.12 -14.92
N ASP A 53 -3.20 -9.90 -15.75
CA ASP A 53 -3.70 -11.23 -15.36
C ASP A 53 -2.54 -12.14 -14.93
N GLY A 54 -2.76 -12.90 -13.85
CA GLY A 54 -1.74 -13.79 -13.27
C GLY A 54 -0.81 -13.11 -12.27
N LEU A 55 -0.87 -11.78 -12.13
CA LEU A 55 -0.15 -11.06 -11.06
C LEU A 55 -1.07 -10.80 -9.88
N TYR A 56 -0.55 -11.07 -8.69
CA TYR A 56 -1.30 -10.88 -7.46
C TYR A 56 -0.95 -9.52 -6.85
N ALA A 57 -1.90 -8.59 -6.84
CA ALA A 57 -1.68 -7.26 -6.28
C ALA A 57 -1.87 -7.25 -4.76
N VAL A 58 -1.34 -6.22 -4.09
CA VAL A 58 -1.56 -6.00 -2.66
C VAL A 58 -3.06 -5.86 -2.36
N MET A 59 -3.82 -5.22 -3.25
CA MET A 59 -5.27 -5.10 -3.15
C MET A 59 -5.98 -6.46 -3.08
N ASP A 60 -5.44 -7.49 -3.74
CA ASP A 60 -6.03 -8.83 -3.74
C ASP A 60 -5.70 -9.61 -2.44
N ALA A 61 -4.73 -9.14 -1.66
CA ALA A 61 -4.23 -9.80 -0.47
C ALA A 61 -4.85 -9.29 0.85
N ILE A 62 -5.71 -8.28 0.79
CA ILE A 62 -6.24 -7.60 1.97
C ILE A 62 -7.75 -7.41 1.87
N THR A 63 -8.42 -7.54 3.01
CA THR A 63 -9.81 -7.15 3.19
C THR A 63 -9.84 -5.81 3.92
N VAL A 64 -10.54 -4.82 3.35
CA VAL A 64 -10.71 -3.50 3.96
C VAL A 64 -12.20 -3.29 4.21
N SER A 65 -12.58 -3.10 5.46
CA SER A 65 -13.99 -2.93 5.86
C SER A 65 -14.51 -1.53 5.54
N GLU A 66 -13.72 -0.50 5.85
CA GLU A 66 -14.12 0.90 5.70
C GLU A 66 -13.79 1.42 4.30
N ASP A 67 -14.80 1.92 3.59
CA ASP A 67 -14.67 2.42 2.22
C ASP A 67 -13.65 3.56 2.06
N PRO A 68 -13.62 4.58 2.94
CA PRO A 68 -12.62 5.64 2.82
C PRO A 68 -11.19 5.16 3.06
N VAL A 69 -11.01 4.17 3.93
CA VAL A 69 -9.71 3.53 4.13
C VAL A 69 -9.26 2.85 2.85
N PHE A 70 -10.15 2.11 2.19
CA PHE A 70 -9.83 1.51 0.89
C PHE A 70 -9.42 2.56 -0.14
N ASN A 71 -10.19 3.65 -0.25
CA ASN A 71 -9.92 4.73 -1.19
C ASN A 71 -8.54 5.37 -0.95
N VAL A 72 -8.15 5.61 0.32
CA VAL A 72 -6.80 6.10 0.66
C VAL A 72 -5.72 5.10 0.32
N LEU A 73 -5.95 3.80 0.54
CA LEU A 73 -4.97 2.80 0.17
C LEU A 73 -4.75 2.75 -1.34
N VAL A 74 -5.77 3.03 -2.16
CA VAL A 74 -5.62 3.22 -3.61
C VAL A 74 -4.89 4.52 -3.91
N ASP A 75 -5.34 5.66 -3.39
CA ASP A 75 -4.82 6.98 -3.76
C ASP A 75 -3.37 7.21 -3.30
N GLN A 76 -3.05 6.84 -2.06
CA GLN A 76 -1.74 7.08 -1.44
C GLN A 76 -0.85 5.85 -1.47
N GLY A 77 -1.48 4.67 -1.39
CA GLY A 77 -0.78 3.39 -1.36
C GLY A 77 -0.63 2.77 -2.74
N GLU A 78 -1.41 3.15 -3.76
CA GLU A 78 -1.44 2.48 -5.07
C GLU A 78 -1.51 0.95 -4.96
N ILE A 79 -2.27 0.42 -3.99
CA ILE A 79 -2.28 -1.02 -3.65
C ILE A 79 -2.68 -1.93 -4.83
N GLU A 80 -3.38 -1.38 -5.82
CA GLU A 80 -3.78 -2.03 -7.07
C GLU A 80 -2.65 -2.14 -8.11
N LYS A 81 -1.57 -1.36 -7.92
CA LYS A 81 -0.37 -1.32 -8.78
C LYS A 81 0.89 -1.88 -8.10
N GLN A 82 0.77 -2.36 -6.86
CA GLN A 82 1.85 -3.03 -6.14
C GLN A 82 1.61 -4.53 -6.17
N ILE A 83 2.57 -5.32 -6.67
CA ILE A 83 2.45 -6.77 -6.80
C ILE A 83 3.26 -7.52 -5.75
N LEU A 84 2.78 -8.71 -5.38
CA LEU A 84 3.46 -9.65 -4.49
C LEU A 84 4.15 -10.72 -5.34
N VAL A 85 5.45 -10.91 -5.14
CA VAL A 85 6.28 -11.85 -5.91
C VAL A 85 6.98 -12.83 -4.98
N LYS A 86 7.32 -14.01 -5.49
CA LYS A 86 7.89 -15.09 -4.66
C LYS A 86 9.42 -15.01 -4.59
N SER A 87 10.06 -14.42 -5.60
CA SER A 87 11.51 -14.40 -5.70
C SER A 87 12.05 -13.07 -6.22
N HIS A 88 13.34 -12.85 -5.96
CA HIS A 88 14.08 -11.71 -6.52
C HIS A 88 14.17 -11.77 -8.04
N SER A 89 14.34 -12.96 -8.63
CA SER A 89 14.38 -13.12 -10.09
C SER A 89 13.08 -12.68 -10.77
N GLU A 90 11.95 -13.01 -10.15
CA GLU A 90 10.63 -12.58 -10.61
C GLU A 90 10.47 -11.05 -10.47
N ALA A 91 10.88 -10.48 -9.35
CA ALA A 91 10.90 -9.03 -9.14
C ALA A 91 11.74 -8.29 -10.21
N THR A 92 12.94 -8.81 -10.51
CA THR A 92 13.83 -8.27 -11.54
C THR A 92 13.14 -8.27 -12.91
N MET A 93 12.54 -9.39 -13.30
CA MET A 93 11.82 -9.52 -14.57
C MET A 93 10.76 -8.45 -14.74
N TYR A 94 9.98 -8.15 -13.68
CA TYR A 94 8.94 -7.12 -13.72
C TYR A 94 9.47 -5.69 -13.67
N THR A 95 10.66 -5.46 -13.12
CA THR A 95 11.29 -4.12 -13.14
C THR A 95 12.03 -3.82 -14.45
N GLU A 96 12.58 -4.84 -15.11
CA GLU A 96 13.28 -4.71 -16.39
C GLU A 96 12.32 -4.56 -17.57
N ARG A 97 11.17 -5.24 -17.50
CA ARG A 97 10.09 -5.12 -18.48
C ARG A 97 9.09 -4.11 -17.95
N GLU A 98 8.89 -2.99 -18.62
CA GLU A 98 7.81 -2.08 -18.21
C GLU A 98 6.47 -2.79 -18.35
N HIS A 99 5.86 -3.15 -17.21
CA HIS A 99 4.53 -3.72 -17.17
C HIS A 99 3.50 -2.62 -16.90
N PRO A 100 2.40 -2.56 -17.68
CA PRO A 100 1.34 -1.59 -17.43
C PRO A 100 0.78 -1.83 -16.02
N ASN A 101 0.52 -0.73 -15.30
CA ASN A 101 -0.06 -0.74 -13.95
C ASN A 101 0.75 -1.52 -12.91
N VAL A 102 2.05 -1.74 -13.10
CA VAL A 102 2.95 -2.26 -12.06
C VAL A 102 3.95 -1.18 -11.69
N ARG A 103 3.87 -0.70 -10.45
CA ARG A 103 4.77 0.35 -9.93
C ARG A 103 5.83 -0.19 -8.99
N LYS A 104 5.54 -1.30 -8.31
CA LYS A 104 6.41 -1.86 -7.28
C LYS A 104 6.13 -3.34 -7.07
N CYS A 105 7.18 -4.09 -6.77
CA CYS A 105 7.11 -5.49 -6.37
C CYS A 105 7.53 -5.63 -4.90
N TRP A 106 6.85 -6.50 -4.16
CA TRP A 106 7.20 -6.87 -2.79
C TRP A 106 7.58 -8.33 -2.69
N LEU A 107 8.68 -8.59 -2.00
CA LEU A 107 9.15 -9.92 -1.65
C LEU A 107 8.60 -10.36 -0.28
N PRO A 108 8.60 -11.67 0.01
CA PRO A 108 8.08 -12.20 1.28
C PRO A 108 8.82 -11.70 2.52
N ASP A 109 10.09 -11.33 2.38
CA ASP A 109 10.93 -10.76 3.45
C ASP A 109 10.67 -9.26 3.71
N GLY A 110 9.71 -8.66 3.00
CA GLY A 110 9.40 -7.24 3.08
C GLY A 110 10.32 -6.36 2.23
N SER A 111 11.26 -6.94 1.48
CA SER A 111 12.06 -6.20 0.51
C SER A 111 11.20 -5.76 -0.67
N GLN A 112 11.58 -4.66 -1.32
CA GLN A 112 10.84 -4.09 -2.44
C GLN A 112 11.75 -3.77 -3.62
N MET A 113 11.19 -3.88 -4.81
CA MET A 113 11.82 -3.49 -6.07
C MET A 113 10.89 -2.62 -6.89
N TYR A 114 11.44 -1.57 -7.50
CA TYR A 114 10.68 -0.65 -8.35
C TYR A 114 11.60 0.05 -9.34
N THR A 115 11.03 0.59 -10.42
CA THR A 115 11.78 1.36 -11.41
C THR A 115 11.71 2.85 -11.09
N ARG A 116 12.86 3.53 -11.05
CA ARG A 116 12.96 4.97 -10.86
C ARG A 116 14.00 5.53 -11.84
N ASN A 117 13.61 6.51 -12.66
CA ASN A 117 14.46 7.09 -13.71
C ASN A 117 15.09 6.01 -14.62
N SER A 118 14.26 5.04 -15.04
CA SER A 118 14.67 3.89 -15.87
C SER A 118 15.72 2.96 -15.25
N ALA A 119 15.98 3.06 -13.95
CA ALA A 119 16.83 2.14 -13.20
C ALA A 119 16.01 1.31 -12.20
N ALA A 120 16.31 0.01 -12.12
CA ALA A 120 15.77 -0.85 -11.07
C ALA A 120 16.39 -0.48 -9.72
N VAL A 121 15.54 -0.25 -8.73
CA VAL A 121 15.93 0.08 -7.36
C VAL A 121 15.49 -1.04 -6.44
N TYR A 122 16.42 -1.56 -5.65
CA TYR A 122 16.14 -2.52 -4.58
C TYR A 122 16.20 -1.82 -3.22
N ARG A 123 15.25 -2.13 -2.34
CA ARG A 123 15.33 -1.80 -0.91
C ARG A 123 15.06 -3.03 -0.08
N SER A 124 15.95 -3.28 0.89
CA SER A 124 15.75 -4.33 1.89
C SER A 124 14.53 -4.02 2.75
N GLY A 125 13.81 -5.08 3.15
CA GLY A 125 12.78 -5.00 4.18
C GLY A 125 13.40 -4.65 5.53
N GLU A 126 12.74 -3.76 6.29
CA GLU A 126 13.09 -3.49 7.68
C GLU A 126 12.54 -4.60 8.58
N ARG A 127 13.30 -5.06 9.58
CA ARG A 127 12.94 -6.26 10.37
C ARG A 127 11.92 -6.02 11.49
N HIS A 128 11.47 -4.79 11.73
CA HIS A 128 10.73 -4.44 12.95
C HIS A 128 9.55 -3.50 12.72
N LEU A 129 8.56 -3.93 11.93
CA LEU A 129 7.25 -3.29 11.98
C LEU A 129 6.38 -3.99 13.03
N PRO A 130 5.69 -3.26 13.92
CA PRO A 130 4.66 -3.86 14.76
C PRO A 130 3.58 -4.47 13.87
N VAL A 131 3.06 -5.64 14.26
CA VAL A 131 1.97 -6.31 13.56
C VAL A 131 0.69 -5.49 13.80
N LEU A 132 0.27 -4.74 12.79
CA LEU A 132 -0.92 -3.87 12.85
C LEU A 132 -2.14 -4.47 12.12
N LEU A 133 -1.95 -5.47 11.27
CA LEU A 133 -3.05 -6.17 10.60
C LEU A 133 -3.40 -7.45 11.36
N ALA A 134 -4.69 -7.70 11.51
CA ALA A 134 -5.18 -9.03 11.85
C ALA A 134 -4.89 -10.01 10.71
N GLN A 135 -4.68 -11.28 11.06
CA GLN A 135 -4.70 -12.38 10.10
C GLN A 135 -6.06 -13.05 10.21
N ASP A 136 -6.66 -13.39 9.07
CA ASP A 136 -7.83 -14.25 9.07
C ASP A 136 -7.43 -15.58 9.70
N MET A 137 -8.10 -15.96 10.80
CA MET A 137 -7.98 -17.30 11.34
C MET A 137 -8.70 -18.22 10.37
N THR A 138 -7.97 -18.79 9.41
CA THR A 138 -8.43 -20.01 8.76
C THR A 138 -8.43 -21.10 9.81
N ASP A 139 -9.63 -21.47 10.28
CA ASP A 139 -9.84 -22.74 10.97
C ASP A 139 -9.24 -23.85 10.09
N GLN A 140 -8.52 -24.75 10.77
CA GLN A 140 -7.69 -25.83 10.23
C GLN A 140 -8.40 -26.71 9.18
#